data_AF-A0AAV3QVA1-F1
#
_entry.id   AF-A0AAV3QVA1-F1
#
_cell.length_a   1.000
_cell.length_b   1.000
_cell.length_c   1.000
_cell.angle_alpha   90.00
_cell.angle_beta   90.00
_cell.angle_gamma   90.00
#
_symmetry.space_group_name_H-M   'P 1'
#
loop_
_entity.id
_entity.type
_entity.pdbx_description
1 polymer ?
#
loop_
_entity_poly.entity_id
_entity_poly.type
_entity_poly.pdbx_seq_one_letter_code
_entity_poly.pdbx_strand_id
1 'polypeptide(L)'
;MGCDFSKLSSCCCVSGESQPIHEAHNAAEEEEKREVNDVPSFREFSVDQLRIATSGFAVENIVSEHGEKAPNVVYKGKLENQRPIAVKRFNRNAWPDTRQFMEEARAVGLLRNQRLANLLGCCCEGDERLLVAEFMPNETLAKHLFHWETQPMKWAMRLRVALYLAQALEYCTSKGRLLYHDLNAYRILFDDEANPRLSCFGLMKNSRDGKSYSTNLAFTPPEYLRTGRITPESVMYSFGTLLLDLLSGKHIPPSHALDLIRDRNLQMLTDSCLEGQFSNDDGTELVRLASRCLQYEPRERPNPKSLVTALIPLQKETEVPSHELMGIKHGGQPVPLSPLGEACLRMDLTAIHEILEKLGYKDDEGSATELSFQMWTNQMQDTLNSKKKGDVSFRHKDLKAAIECYSQFIDVGTMVSPTVYARRSLSHLMSDMPQEALNDAVQAQVISPVWHIASYLQAASLFALGRENEAQIALKEGSILEEKKNTTS
;
A
#
# COMPACT_ATOMS: atom_id res chain seq x y z
N MET A 1 -66.82 -37.24 6.92
CA MET A 1 -66.92 -38.11 5.74
C MET A 1 -66.61 -37.25 4.53
N GLY A 2 -65.67 -37.51 3.63
CA GLY A 2 -64.66 -38.54 3.45
C GLY A 2 -63.70 -38.00 2.37
N CYS A 3 -62.45 -38.46 2.40
CA CYS A 3 -61.46 -38.25 1.33
C CYS A 3 -61.92 -38.92 0.03
N ASP A 4 -61.42 -38.45 -1.11
CA ASP A 4 -60.94 -39.37 -2.14
C ASP A 4 -59.82 -38.79 -3.02
N PHE A 5 -58.88 -39.68 -3.30
CA PHE A 5 -57.59 -39.53 -4.00
C PHE A 5 -57.67 -40.23 -5.36
N SER A 6 -56.93 -39.74 -6.36
CA SER A 6 -56.28 -40.52 -7.46
C SER A 6 -55.37 -39.56 -8.26
N LYS A 7 -54.02 -39.64 -8.30
CA LYS A 7 -53.05 -40.63 -8.86
C LYS A 7 -53.37 -41.04 -10.31
N LEU A 8 -52.49 -41.06 -11.33
CA LEU A 8 -51.05 -40.80 -11.54
C LEU A 8 -50.74 -40.95 -13.06
N SER A 9 -49.58 -40.42 -13.51
CA SER A 9 -48.75 -40.76 -14.71
C SER A 9 -48.55 -39.58 -15.68
N SER A 10 -47.43 -38.83 -15.67
CA SER A 10 -46.01 -39.14 -15.96
C SER A 10 -45.69 -39.37 -17.45
N CYS A 11 -44.99 -38.40 -18.06
CA CYS A 11 -43.87 -38.67 -18.97
C CYS A 11 -42.88 -37.47 -19.01
N CYS A 12 -41.79 -37.64 -18.25
CA CYS A 12 -40.38 -37.32 -18.47
C CYS A 12 -39.88 -36.01 -19.18
N CYS A 13 -39.16 -35.23 -18.35
CA CYS A 13 -37.77 -34.77 -18.49
C CYS A 13 -37.32 -33.85 -19.64
N VAL A 14 -36.96 -32.61 -19.28
CA VAL A 14 -35.62 -32.06 -19.55
C VAL A 14 -35.14 -31.35 -18.27
N SER A 15 -34.07 -31.88 -17.70
CA SER A 15 -33.26 -31.30 -16.61
C SER A 15 -32.32 -30.24 -17.15
N GLY A 16 -32.20 -29.10 -16.46
CA GLY A 16 -31.24 -28.04 -16.75
C GLY A 16 -31.08 -27.15 -15.52
N GLU A 17 -29.92 -27.28 -14.90
CA GLU A 17 -29.46 -26.74 -13.61
C GLU A 17 -29.78 -25.26 -13.35
N SER A 18 -30.24 -24.99 -12.13
CA SER A 18 -30.36 -23.65 -11.55
C SER A 18 -29.22 -23.39 -10.57
N GLN A 19 -28.34 -22.44 -10.91
CA GLN A 19 -27.58 -21.45 -10.10
C GLN A 19 -26.18 -21.20 -10.68
N PRO A 20 -25.67 -19.94 -10.70
CA PRO A 20 -24.99 -19.37 -9.53
C PRO A 20 -25.14 -17.83 -9.42
N ILE A 21 -26.05 -17.35 -8.57
CA ILE A 21 -26.09 -15.91 -8.19
C ILE A 21 -26.11 -15.76 -6.65
N HIS A 22 -26.56 -16.77 -5.92
CA HIS A 22 -26.64 -16.74 -4.46
C HIS A 22 -25.31 -17.09 -3.75
N GLU A 23 -24.42 -17.86 -4.39
CA GLU A 23 -23.14 -18.24 -3.78
C GLU A 23 -22.10 -17.12 -3.82
N ALA A 24 -22.08 -16.30 -4.87
CA ALA A 24 -21.12 -15.19 -5.02
C ALA A 24 -21.34 -14.08 -3.97
N HIS A 25 -22.60 -13.77 -3.63
CA HIS A 25 -22.92 -12.80 -2.58
C HIS A 25 -22.51 -13.31 -1.18
N ASN A 26 -22.72 -14.59 -0.89
CA ASN A 26 -22.33 -15.18 0.39
C ASN A 26 -20.80 -15.29 0.53
N ALA A 27 -20.08 -15.60 -0.56
CA ALA A 27 -18.62 -15.65 -0.55
C ALA A 27 -17.99 -14.26 -0.32
N ALA A 28 -18.52 -13.21 -0.97
CA ALA A 28 -18.06 -11.84 -0.77
C ALA A 28 -18.35 -11.31 0.66
N GLU A 29 -19.50 -11.67 1.25
CA GLU A 29 -19.82 -11.34 2.66
C GLU A 29 -18.98 -12.14 3.67
N GLU A 30 -18.56 -13.37 3.34
CA GLU A 30 -17.67 -14.19 4.17
C GLU A 30 -16.20 -13.74 4.08
N GLU A 31 -15.72 -13.32 2.91
CA GLU A 31 -14.41 -12.67 2.75
C GLU A 31 -14.35 -11.31 3.44
N GLU A 32 -15.40 -10.47 3.29
CA GLU A 32 -15.51 -9.18 3.99
C GLU A 32 -15.52 -9.35 5.52
N LYS A 33 -16.07 -10.46 6.05
CA LYS A 33 -15.97 -10.82 7.48
C LYS A 33 -14.58 -11.32 7.89
N ARG A 34 -13.84 -12.00 7.00
CA ARG A 34 -12.49 -12.51 7.30
C ARG A 34 -11.44 -11.41 7.34
N GLU A 35 -11.49 -10.43 6.43
CA GLU A 35 -10.55 -9.30 6.42
C GLU A 35 -10.78 -8.32 7.58
N VAL A 36 -12.05 -8.07 7.96
CA VAL A 36 -12.38 -7.20 9.11
C VAL A 36 -11.86 -7.79 10.44
N ASN A 37 -11.65 -9.11 10.52
CA ASN A 37 -11.15 -9.78 11.73
C ASN A 37 -9.63 -9.58 11.97
N ASP A 38 -8.85 -9.11 10.99
CA ASP A 38 -7.39 -8.87 11.16
C ASP A 38 -7.04 -7.43 11.61
N VAL A 39 -8.05 -6.55 11.70
CA VAL A 39 -7.86 -5.19 12.22
C VAL A 39 -7.87 -5.22 13.75
N PRO A 40 -6.78 -4.84 14.44
CA PRO A 40 -6.73 -4.91 15.90
C PRO A 40 -7.74 -3.96 16.55
N SER A 41 -8.10 -4.30 17.79
CA SER A 41 -8.93 -3.42 18.63
C SER A 41 -8.24 -2.08 18.86
N PHE A 42 -9.05 -1.03 18.98
CA PHE A 42 -8.54 0.31 19.27
C PHE A 42 -7.76 0.32 20.59
N ARG A 43 -6.57 0.92 20.59
CA ARG A 43 -5.71 1.01 21.79
C ARG A 43 -5.00 2.35 21.92
N GLU A 44 -4.47 2.60 23.10
CA GLU A 44 -3.59 3.74 23.36
C GLU A 44 -2.13 3.35 23.07
N PHE A 45 -1.39 4.28 22.48
CA PHE A 45 0.04 4.15 22.18
C PHE A 45 0.81 5.18 22.99
N SER A 46 2.02 4.83 23.44
CA SER A 46 2.91 5.83 24.05
C SER A 46 3.54 6.72 23.00
N VAL A 47 3.94 7.93 23.39
CA VAL A 47 4.65 8.86 22.50
C VAL A 47 5.98 8.27 22.06
N ASP A 48 6.66 7.53 22.94
CA ASP A 48 7.95 6.91 22.64
C ASP A 48 7.82 5.80 21.60
N GLN A 49 6.76 4.97 21.68
CA GLN A 49 6.46 3.97 20.66
C GLN A 49 6.26 4.62 19.29
N LEU A 50 5.48 5.71 19.22
CA LEU A 50 5.21 6.40 17.96
C LEU A 50 6.42 7.20 17.46
N ARG A 51 7.26 7.69 18.36
CA ARG A 51 8.54 8.32 18.03
C ARG A 51 9.49 7.31 17.38
N ILE A 52 9.65 6.13 17.97
CA ILE A 52 10.46 5.05 17.37
C ILE A 52 9.88 4.65 16.01
N ALA A 53 8.57 4.42 15.94
CA ALA A 53 7.89 3.97 14.72
C ALA A 53 8.01 4.95 13.54
N THR A 54 8.22 6.25 13.81
CA THR A 54 8.32 7.32 12.81
C THR A 54 9.72 7.92 12.69
N SER A 55 10.73 7.28 13.28
CA SER A 55 12.12 7.77 13.31
C SER A 55 12.27 9.18 13.91
N GLY A 56 11.50 9.48 14.95
CA GLY A 56 11.50 10.80 15.58
C GLY A 56 10.55 11.82 14.93
N PHE A 57 9.50 11.36 14.25
CA PHE A 57 8.67 12.21 13.37
C PHE A 57 9.50 12.86 12.26
N ALA A 58 10.36 12.06 11.62
CA ALA A 58 11.28 12.54 10.60
C ALA A 58 10.56 13.11 9.36
N VAL A 59 11.18 14.11 8.70
CA VAL A 59 10.57 14.85 7.59
C VAL A 59 10.33 13.96 6.38
N GLU A 60 11.25 13.03 6.12
CA GLU A 60 11.15 12.02 5.07
C GLU A 60 10.00 11.03 5.26
N ASN A 61 9.43 10.98 6.46
CA ASN A 61 8.27 10.16 6.77
C ASN A 61 6.94 10.91 6.59
N ILE A 62 6.95 12.20 6.24
CA ILE A 62 5.72 12.95 5.97
C ILE A 62 5.09 12.46 4.67
N VAL A 63 3.81 12.10 4.73
CA VAL A 63 2.99 11.66 3.58
C VAL A 63 1.84 12.62 3.26
N SER A 64 1.63 13.64 4.10
CA SER A 64 0.65 14.70 3.82
C SER A 64 1.26 15.82 2.95
N GLU A 65 0.50 16.31 1.96
CA GLU A 65 1.00 17.25 0.93
C GLU A 65 1.69 18.52 1.41
N HIS A 66 1.22 19.11 2.51
CA HIS A 66 1.65 20.46 2.93
C HIS A 66 2.93 20.44 3.79
N GLY A 67 3.58 19.28 3.92
CA GLY A 67 4.80 19.11 4.70
C GLY A 67 4.62 19.53 6.17
N GLU A 68 5.71 19.95 6.79
CA GLU A 68 5.73 20.38 8.21
C GLU A 68 4.92 21.64 8.51
N LYS A 69 4.68 22.48 7.48
CA LYS A 69 3.98 23.76 7.66
C LYS A 69 2.46 23.59 7.79
N ALA A 70 1.96 22.38 7.57
CA ALA A 70 0.55 22.06 7.73
C ALA A 70 0.13 22.11 9.21
N PRO A 71 -1.10 22.56 9.52
CA PRO A 71 -1.60 22.53 10.90
C PRO A 71 -1.76 21.11 11.45
N ASN A 72 -1.88 20.11 10.57
CA ASN A 72 -1.90 18.69 10.91
C ASN A 72 -1.05 17.93 9.91
N VAL A 73 -0.06 17.19 10.40
CA VAL A 73 0.91 16.45 9.58
C VAL A 73 0.65 14.96 9.72
N VAL A 74 0.71 14.21 8.62
CA VAL A 74 0.59 12.75 8.65
C VAL A 74 1.94 12.13 8.32
N TYR A 75 2.39 11.23 9.18
CA TYR A 75 3.64 10.49 9.02
C TYR A 75 3.35 9.02 8.69
N LYS A 76 4.13 8.43 7.80
CA LYS A 76 4.25 6.96 7.73
C LYS A 76 5.14 6.47 8.86
N GLY A 77 4.86 5.28 9.36
CA GLY A 77 5.67 4.63 10.37
C GLY A 77 5.51 3.12 10.35
N LYS A 78 6.33 2.44 11.14
CA LYS A 78 6.28 0.99 11.29
C LYS A 78 6.40 0.62 12.77
N LEU A 79 5.40 -0.11 13.28
CA LEU A 79 5.43 -0.62 14.65
C LEU A 79 6.45 -1.75 14.80
N GLU A 80 6.80 -2.11 16.04
CA GLU A 80 7.76 -3.20 16.35
C GLU A 80 7.35 -4.54 15.71
N ASN A 81 6.04 -4.82 15.70
CA ASN A 81 5.45 -6.00 15.04
C ASN A 81 5.42 -5.89 13.50
N GLN A 82 6.21 -4.97 12.93
CA GLN A 82 6.35 -4.70 11.51
C GLN A 82 5.08 -4.15 10.82
N ARG A 83 4.00 -3.87 11.55
CA ARG A 83 2.77 -3.31 10.97
C ARG A 83 2.99 -1.86 10.51
N PRO A 84 2.77 -1.54 9.22
CA PRO A 84 2.78 -0.17 8.72
C PRO A 84 1.63 0.64 9.31
N ILE A 85 1.90 1.90 9.70
CA ILE A 85 0.91 2.81 10.28
C ILE A 85 1.00 4.20 9.69
N ALA A 86 -0.14 4.90 9.67
CA ALA A 86 -0.22 6.34 9.44
C ALA A 86 -0.45 7.06 10.77
N VAL A 87 0.39 8.03 11.11
CA VAL A 87 0.30 8.80 12.35
C VAL A 87 -0.05 10.25 12.02
N LYS A 88 -1.29 10.65 12.27
CA LYS A 88 -1.72 12.04 12.16
C LYS A 88 -1.39 12.77 13.46
N ARG A 89 -0.47 13.73 13.38
CA ARG A 89 -0.06 14.60 14.46
C ARG A 89 -0.77 15.94 14.35
N PHE A 90 -1.55 16.26 15.39
CA PHE A 90 -2.26 17.53 15.47
C PHE A 90 -1.35 18.61 16.07
N ASN A 91 -1.62 19.87 15.74
CA ASN A 91 -1.04 20.99 16.48
C ASN A 91 -1.46 20.92 17.97
N ARG A 92 -0.54 21.27 18.87
CA ARG A 92 -0.73 21.33 20.34
C ARG A 92 -2.05 21.98 20.76
N ASN A 93 -2.47 23.05 20.09
CA ASN A 93 -3.66 23.81 20.47
C ASN A 93 -4.96 23.29 19.81
N ALA A 94 -4.89 22.30 18.92
CA ALA A 94 -6.05 21.81 18.19
C ALA A 94 -7.05 21.08 19.11
N TRP A 95 -6.52 20.34 20.09
CA TRP A 95 -7.26 19.50 21.03
C TRP A 95 -6.69 19.62 22.46
N PRO A 96 -6.97 20.75 23.16
CA PRO A 96 -6.38 21.00 24.48
C PRO A 96 -6.86 19.99 25.54
N ASP A 97 -8.14 19.60 25.51
CA ASP A 97 -8.73 18.61 26.42
C ASP A 97 -8.38 17.18 25.97
N THR A 98 -7.51 16.50 26.74
CA THR A 98 -7.09 15.11 26.50
C THR A 98 -8.26 14.14 26.55
N ARG A 99 -9.19 14.32 27.49
CA ARG A 99 -10.33 13.42 27.68
C ARG A 99 -11.26 13.50 26.49
N GLN A 100 -11.57 14.71 26.04
CA GLN A 100 -12.42 14.91 24.87
C GLN A 100 -11.77 14.33 23.60
N PHE A 101 -10.46 14.53 23.41
CA PHE A 101 -9.73 13.93 22.28
C PHE A 101 -9.81 12.41 22.30
N MET A 102 -9.55 11.79 23.46
CA MET A 102 -9.59 10.34 23.62
C MET A 102 -11.00 9.81 23.40
N GLU A 103 -12.04 10.45 23.93
CA GLU A 103 -13.44 10.05 23.73
C GLU A 103 -13.82 10.05 22.23
N GLU A 104 -13.47 11.10 21.48
CA GLU A 104 -13.71 11.17 20.03
C GLU A 104 -12.87 10.15 19.25
N ALA A 105 -11.59 9.98 19.61
CA ALA A 105 -10.71 9.00 18.99
C ALA A 105 -11.23 7.58 19.21
N ARG A 106 -11.67 7.25 20.43
CA ARG A 106 -12.25 5.94 20.76
C ARG A 106 -13.57 5.73 20.02
N ALA A 107 -14.42 6.75 19.92
CA ALA A 107 -15.67 6.65 19.16
C ALA A 107 -15.44 6.34 17.68
N VAL A 108 -14.44 6.96 17.03
CA VAL A 108 -14.02 6.61 15.67
C VAL A 108 -13.32 5.25 15.62
N GLY A 109 -12.57 4.91 16.66
CA GLY A 109 -11.89 3.63 16.84
C GLY A 109 -12.81 2.43 16.97
N LEU A 110 -14.11 2.61 17.20
CA LEU A 110 -15.10 1.54 17.18
C LEU A 110 -15.56 1.16 15.76
N LEU A 111 -15.28 2.02 14.77
CA LEU A 111 -15.59 1.75 13.37
C LEU A 111 -14.58 0.74 12.81
N ARG A 112 -15.09 -0.33 12.20
CA ARG A 112 -14.33 -1.39 11.53
C ARG A 112 -15.01 -1.79 10.23
N ASN A 113 -14.40 -1.43 9.10
CA ASN A 113 -14.90 -1.77 7.78
C ASN A 113 -13.77 -1.76 6.74
N GLN A 114 -13.84 -2.66 5.75
CA GLN A 114 -12.85 -2.76 4.68
C GLN A 114 -12.77 -1.53 3.77
N ARG A 115 -13.83 -0.70 3.71
CA ARG A 115 -13.85 0.56 2.94
C ARG A 115 -13.28 1.75 3.71
N LEU A 116 -12.76 1.52 4.92
CA LEU A 116 -12.06 2.53 5.73
C LEU A 116 -10.59 2.17 5.88
N ALA A 117 -9.71 3.17 5.87
CA ALA A 117 -8.42 3.05 6.53
C ALA A 117 -8.68 3.20 8.03
N ASN A 118 -8.77 2.08 8.75
CA ASN A 118 -9.34 2.02 10.08
C ASN A 118 -8.44 2.70 11.13
N LEU A 119 -9.07 3.28 12.15
CA LEU A 119 -8.36 3.89 13.27
C LEU A 119 -7.93 2.81 14.28
N LEU A 120 -6.63 2.60 14.38
CA LEU A 120 -5.99 1.60 15.25
C LEU A 120 -5.81 2.10 16.68
N GLY A 121 -5.67 3.41 16.87
CA GLY A 121 -5.44 3.96 18.20
C GLY A 121 -5.19 5.45 18.25
N CYS A 122 -4.78 5.92 19.42
CA CYS A 122 -4.35 7.30 19.63
C CYS A 122 -3.23 7.40 20.67
N CYS A 123 -2.60 8.57 20.74
CA CYS A 123 -1.73 8.99 21.83
C CYS A 123 -2.13 10.38 22.30
N CYS A 124 -2.22 10.58 23.61
CA CYS A 124 -2.49 11.86 24.24
C CYS A 124 -1.53 12.15 25.42
N GLU A 125 -0.30 11.60 25.37
CA GLU A 125 0.73 11.82 26.38
C GLU A 125 1.34 13.24 26.26
N GLY A 126 1.43 13.93 27.39
CA GLY A 126 1.93 15.31 27.44
C GLY A 126 1.15 16.25 26.51
N ASP A 127 1.90 16.97 25.68
CA ASP A 127 1.36 17.95 24.72
C ASP A 127 0.98 17.33 23.37
N GLU A 128 1.21 16.02 23.17
CA GLU A 128 0.94 15.37 21.89
C GLU A 128 -0.52 14.95 21.75
N ARG A 129 -1.02 15.05 20.52
CA ARG A 129 -2.34 14.53 20.12
C ARG A 129 -2.13 13.82 18.79
N LEU A 130 -2.11 12.50 18.84
CA LEU A 130 -1.79 11.64 17.70
C LEU A 130 -2.93 10.66 17.45
N LEU A 131 -3.31 10.49 16.19
CA LEU A 131 -4.17 9.40 15.74
C LEU A 131 -3.34 8.42 14.94
N VAL A 132 -3.55 7.12 15.18
CA VAL A 132 -2.83 6.02 14.54
C VAL A 132 -3.82 5.22 13.71
N ALA A 133 -3.62 5.17 12.40
CA ALA A 133 -4.46 4.45 11.46
C ALA A 133 -3.65 3.42 10.66
N GLU A 134 -4.35 2.55 9.94
CA GLU A 134 -3.75 1.69 8.90
C GLU A 134 -3.03 2.56 7.86
N PHE A 135 -1.82 2.15 7.45
CA PHE A 135 -1.11 2.80 6.36
C PHE A 135 -1.64 2.29 5.02
N MET A 136 -1.83 3.20 4.07
CA MET A 136 -2.32 2.91 2.73
C MET A 136 -1.15 3.17 1.76
N PRO A 137 -0.49 2.12 1.25
CA PRO A 137 0.80 2.25 0.56
C PRO A 137 0.68 2.78 -0.88
N ASN A 138 -0.50 2.66 -1.49
CA ASN A 138 -0.72 3.01 -2.89
C ASN A 138 -1.27 4.44 -3.05
N GLU A 139 -0.84 5.37 -2.20
CA GLU A 139 -1.09 6.83 -2.32
C GLU A 139 -2.58 7.23 -2.31
N THR A 140 -2.88 8.47 -2.71
CA THR A 140 -4.21 9.09 -2.70
C THR A 140 -4.90 9.06 -4.06
N LEU A 141 -6.23 9.23 -4.09
CA LEU A 141 -6.96 9.49 -5.34
C LEU A 141 -6.43 10.73 -6.07
N ALA A 142 -6.09 11.79 -5.34
CA ALA A 142 -5.50 12.98 -5.96
C ALA A 142 -4.21 12.66 -6.75
N LYS A 143 -3.32 11.83 -6.21
CA LYS A 143 -2.10 11.38 -6.90
C LYS A 143 -2.45 10.64 -8.20
N HIS A 144 -3.38 9.69 -8.15
CA HIS A 144 -3.72 8.85 -9.32
C HIS A 144 -4.68 9.49 -10.32
N LEU A 145 -5.42 10.52 -9.93
CA LEU A 145 -6.40 11.19 -10.78
C LEU A 145 -5.84 12.47 -11.40
N PHE A 146 -5.13 13.30 -10.63
CA PHE A 146 -4.66 14.61 -11.07
C PHE A 146 -3.16 14.63 -11.43
N HIS A 147 -2.38 13.71 -10.86
CA HIS A 147 -0.91 13.71 -10.93
C HIS A 147 -0.34 12.35 -11.36
N TRP A 148 -1.10 11.64 -12.21
CA TRP A 148 -0.71 10.35 -12.74
C TRP A 148 0.54 10.48 -13.62
N GLU A 149 1.39 9.45 -13.61
CA GLU A 149 2.68 9.44 -14.33
C GLU A 149 2.68 8.42 -15.48
N THR A 150 2.05 7.27 -15.27
CA THR A 150 2.06 6.14 -16.21
C THR A 150 0.86 6.18 -17.15
N GLN A 151 -0.35 6.18 -16.58
CA GLN A 151 -1.61 6.19 -17.33
C GLN A 151 -2.71 6.92 -16.56
N PRO A 152 -3.67 7.54 -17.27
CA PRO A 152 -4.89 8.06 -16.64
C PRO A 152 -5.68 6.95 -15.95
N MET A 153 -6.36 7.28 -14.86
CA MET A 153 -7.25 6.34 -14.17
C MET A 153 -8.41 5.91 -15.08
N LYS A 154 -8.55 4.58 -15.28
CA LYS A 154 -9.62 3.95 -16.10
C LYS A 154 -11.01 4.25 -15.57
N TRP A 155 -12.00 4.32 -16.46
CA TRP A 155 -13.40 4.57 -16.11
C TRP A 155 -13.95 3.60 -15.04
N ALA A 156 -13.72 2.29 -15.22
CA ALA A 156 -14.15 1.27 -14.27
C ALA A 156 -13.62 1.54 -12.85
N MET A 157 -12.37 1.99 -12.74
CA MET A 157 -11.77 2.32 -11.45
C MET A 157 -12.37 3.58 -10.82
N ARG A 158 -12.68 4.59 -11.62
CA ARG A 158 -13.35 5.82 -11.14
C ARG A 158 -14.73 5.50 -10.55
N LEU A 159 -15.48 4.61 -11.19
CA LEU A 159 -16.77 4.14 -10.68
C LEU A 159 -16.63 3.28 -9.42
N ARG A 160 -15.59 2.44 -9.34
CA ARG A 160 -15.27 1.64 -8.15
C ARG A 160 -14.95 2.54 -6.96
N VAL A 161 -14.15 3.59 -7.16
CA VAL A 161 -13.88 4.62 -6.15
C VAL A 161 -15.17 5.26 -5.64
N ALA A 162 -16.05 5.69 -6.54
CA ALA A 162 -17.31 6.32 -6.15
C ALA A 162 -18.18 5.36 -5.31
N LEU A 163 -18.33 4.10 -5.74
CA LEU A 163 -19.14 3.12 -5.03
C LEU A 163 -18.56 2.79 -3.65
N TYR A 164 -17.27 2.49 -3.57
CA TYR A 164 -16.63 2.08 -2.31
C TYR A 164 -16.63 3.22 -1.30
N LEU A 165 -16.48 4.47 -1.76
CA LEU A 165 -16.65 5.63 -0.90
C LEU A 165 -18.09 5.79 -0.42
N ALA A 166 -19.09 5.59 -1.29
CA ALA A 166 -20.50 5.64 -0.89
C ALA A 166 -20.82 4.57 0.17
N GLN A 167 -20.28 3.36 0.01
CA GLN A 167 -20.39 2.27 0.99
C GLN A 167 -19.72 2.63 2.32
N ALA A 168 -18.53 3.25 2.29
CA ALA A 168 -17.85 3.72 3.50
C ALA A 168 -18.69 4.76 4.27
N LEU A 169 -19.31 5.71 3.56
CA LEU A 169 -20.17 6.73 4.15
C LEU A 169 -21.49 6.16 4.68
N GLU A 170 -22.08 5.19 3.97
CA GLU A 170 -23.25 4.45 4.45
C GLU A 170 -22.92 3.68 5.74
N TYR A 171 -21.79 2.97 5.77
CA TYR A 171 -21.31 2.29 6.96
C TYR A 171 -21.13 3.25 8.13
N CYS A 172 -20.39 4.36 7.95
CA CYS A 172 -20.17 5.35 9.01
C CYS A 172 -21.49 5.90 9.55
N THR A 173 -22.43 6.21 8.65
CA THR A 173 -23.78 6.68 8.99
C THR A 173 -24.55 5.65 9.80
N SER A 174 -24.50 4.37 9.42
CA SER A 174 -25.14 3.26 10.14
C SER A 174 -24.62 3.08 11.58
N LYS A 175 -23.38 3.52 11.83
CA LYS A 175 -22.73 3.51 13.14
C LYS A 175 -22.85 4.84 13.90
N GLY A 176 -23.70 5.75 13.43
CA GLY A 176 -23.96 7.05 14.08
C GLY A 176 -22.90 8.12 13.81
N ARG A 177 -21.95 7.88 12.90
CA ARG A 177 -20.94 8.86 12.48
C ARG A 177 -21.36 9.46 11.13
N LEU A 178 -22.28 10.43 11.23
CA LEU A 178 -22.92 11.09 10.10
C LEU A 178 -22.06 12.16 9.42
N LEU A 179 -21.00 12.64 10.09
CA LEU A 179 -20.21 13.77 9.65
C LEU A 179 -18.84 13.31 9.17
N TYR A 180 -18.42 13.86 8.03
CA TYR A 180 -17.07 13.75 7.53
C TYR A 180 -16.54 15.16 7.23
N HIS A 181 -15.36 15.46 7.73
CA HIS A 181 -14.73 16.77 7.62
C HIS A 181 -13.76 16.78 6.43
N ASP A 182 -13.94 17.75 5.53
CA ASP A 182 -13.04 18.00 4.39
C ASP A 182 -12.92 16.80 3.44
N LEU A 183 -14.06 16.21 3.04
CA LEU A 183 -14.09 15.12 2.05
C LEU A 183 -13.65 15.65 0.68
N ASN A 184 -12.55 15.11 0.15
CA ASN A 184 -11.96 15.46 -1.15
C ASN A 184 -11.03 14.33 -1.62
N ALA A 185 -10.40 14.48 -2.79
CA ALA A 185 -9.55 13.45 -3.41
C ALA A 185 -8.35 13.01 -2.54
N TYR A 186 -7.90 13.83 -1.57
CA TYR A 186 -6.81 13.47 -0.64
C TYR A 186 -7.26 12.58 0.51
N ARG A 187 -8.57 12.38 0.68
CA ARG A 187 -9.15 11.54 1.73
C ARG A 187 -9.44 10.12 1.27
N ILE A 188 -9.35 9.86 -0.03
CA ILE A 188 -9.45 8.53 -0.62
C ILE A 188 -8.03 8.02 -0.80
N LEU A 189 -7.75 6.89 -0.19
CA LEU A 189 -6.44 6.24 -0.15
C LEU A 189 -6.55 4.85 -0.79
N PHE A 190 -5.45 4.25 -1.19
CA PHE A 190 -5.44 2.89 -1.75
C PHE A 190 -4.63 1.93 -0.87
N ASP A 191 -5.24 0.81 -0.50
CA ASP A 191 -4.60 -0.26 0.29
C ASP A 191 -3.60 -1.08 -0.54
N ASP A 192 -3.05 -2.14 0.04
CA ASP A 192 -2.06 -3.03 -0.58
C ASP A 192 -2.54 -3.65 -1.90
N GLU A 193 -3.83 -4.00 -1.99
CA GLU A 193 -4.50 -4.54 -3.19
C GLU A 193 -4.97 -3.45 -4.17
N ALA A 194 -4.63 -2.19 -3.87
CA ALA A 194 -5.05 -0.99 -4.58
C ALA A 194 -6.58 -0.75 -4.58
N ASN A 195 -7.30 -1.29 -3.60
CA ASN A 195 -8.71 -0.95 -3.38
C ASN A 195 -8.83 0.43 -2.71
N PRO A 196 -9.81 1.25 -3.13
CA PRO A 196 -10.03 2.57 -2.54
C PRO A 196 -10.66 2.46 -1.16
N ARG A 197 -10.07 3.15 -0.18
CA ARG A 197 -10.53 3.28 1.19
C ARG A 197 -10.66 4.74 1.60
N LEU A 198 -11.66 5.05 2.42
CA LEU A 198 -11.84 6.37 3.01
C LEU A 198 -11.00 6.51 4.28
N SER A 199 -10.19 7.57 4.36
CA SER A 199 -9.40 7.86 5.55
C SER A 199 -10.28 8.09 6.79
N CYS A 200 -10.02 7.41 7.90
CA CYS A 200 -10.73 7.66 9.16
C CYS A 200 -10.46 9.05 9.76
N PHE A 201 -9.37 9.73 9.36
CA PHE A 201 -8.97 11.00 9.96
C PHE A 201 -9.95 12.14 9.72
N GLY A 202 -10.77 12.08 8.66
CA GLY A 202 -11.83 13.06 8.42
C GLY A 202 -13.09 12.83 9.26
N LEU A 203 -13.20 11.71 9.98
CA LEU A 203 -14.29 11.47 10.94
C LEU A 203 -14.09 12.22 12.26
N MET A 204 -12.93 12.84 12.46
CA MET A 204 -12.63 13.75 13.56
C MET A 204 -12.31 15.14 13.03
N LYS A 205 -12.66 16.18 13.79
CA LYS A 205 -12.33 17.56 13.43
C LYS A 205 -10.82 17.80 13.54
N ASN A 206 -10.31 18.66 12.65
CA ASN A 206 -8.93 19.12 12.67
C ASN A 206 -8.59 20.01 13.88
N SER A 207 -9.59 20.63 14.50
CA SER A 207 -9.49 21.37 15.76
C SER A 207 -10.88 21.50 16.37
N ARG A 208 -10.95 21.63 17.70
CA ARG A 208 -12.19 21.89 18.43
C ARG A 208 -12.93 23.14 17.93
N ASP A 209 -12.19 24.20 17.58
CA ASP A 209 -12.74 25.52 17.25
C ASP A 209 -13.27 25.64 15.80
N GLY A 210 -13.27 24.53 15.04
CA GLY A 210 -14.33 24.32 14.05
C GLY A 210 -14.11 24.83 12.62
N LYS A 211 -12.89 25.17 12.19
CA LYS A 211 -12.61 25.25 10.74
C LYS A 211 -12.44 23.84 10.18
N SER A 212 -13.56 23.20 9.90
CA SER A 212 -13.61 21.82 9.42
C SER A 212 -13.22 21.66 7.95
N TYR A 213 -13.19 22.74 7.17
CA TYR A 213 -12.67 22.74 5.81
C TYR A 213 -11.29 23.40 5.77
N SER A 214 -10.29 22.64 5.33
CA SER A 214 -8.98 23.16 4.88
C SER A 214 -9.00 23.52 3.38
N THR A 215 -10.05 23.09 2.67
CA THR A 215 -10.24 23.28 1.24
C THR A 215 -10.66 24.69 0.86
N ASN A 216 -10.44 25.02 -0.42
CA ASN A 216 -10.85 26.27 -1.02
C ASN A 216 -12.37 26.46 -0.88
N LEU A 217 -12.79 27.67 -0.48
CA LEU A 217 -14.20 28.04 -0.28
C LEU A 217 -15.06 27.79 -1.52
N ALA A 218 -14.46 27.77 -2.71
CA ALA A 218 -15.15 27.44 -3.96
C ALA A 218 -15.81 26.05 -4.00
N PHE A 219 -15.35 25.11 -3.16
CA PHE A 219 -15.85 23.73 -3.09
C PHE A 219 -16.72 23.47 -1.86
N THR A 220 -16.90 24.49 -1.03
CA THR A 220 -17.58 24.37 0.26
C THR A 220 -19.10 24.40 0.05
N PRO A 221 -19.88 23.57 0.77
CA PRO A 221 -21.34 23.57 0.67
C PRO A 221 -21.92 24.96 1.00
N PRO A 222 -22.93 25.46 0.25
CA PRO A 222 -23.45 26.82 0.41
C PRO A 222 -23.93 27.13 1.84
N GLU A 223 -24.53 26.15 2.52
CA GLU A 223 -24.99 26.29 3.90
C GLU A 223 -23.85 26.41 4.92
N TYR A 224 -22.68 25.82 4.63
CA TYR A 224 -21.51 25.95 5.50
C TYR A 224 -20.96 27.37 5.46
N LEU A 225 -20.95 28.03 4.30
CA LEU A 225 -20.53 29.43 4.18
C LEU A 225 -21.38 30.37 5.05
N ARG A 226 -22.65 30.03 5.24
CA ARG A 226 -23.59 30.79 6.08
C ARG A 226 -23.52 30.44 7.57
N THR A 227 -23.35 29.16 7.89
CA THR A 227 -23.53 28.65 9.27
C THR A 227 -22.24 28.26 9.98
N GLY A 228 -21.16 28.03 9.23
CA GLY A 228 -19.90 27.47 9.73
C GLY A 228 -20.01 26.03 10.24
N ARG A 229 -21.11 25.32 9.94
CA ARG A 229 -21.39 23.97 10.48
C ARG A 229 -21.55 22.95 9.36
N ILE A 230 -20.93 21.79 9.53
CA ILE A 230 -21.11 20.64 8.65
C ILE A 230 -22.35 19.87 9.09
N THR A 231 -23.17 19.49 8.11
CA THR A 231 -24.30 18.59 8.29
C THR A 231 -24.10 17.30 7.48
N PRO A 232 -24.91 16.25 7.68
CA PRO A 232 -24.84 15.05 6.84
C PRO A 232 -24.99 15.37 5.35
N GLU A 233 -25.84 16.33 5.00
CA GLU A 233 -26.10 16.78 3.64
C GLU A 233 -24.91 17.57 3.06
N SER A 234 -24.13 18.25 3.89
CA SER A 234 -22.86 18.90 3.49
C SER A 234 -21.82 17.87 3.02
N VAL A 235 -21.82 16.66 3.62
CA VAL A 235 -20.96 15.55 3.17
C VAL A 235 -21.40 15.07 1.79
N MET A 236 -22.71 15.01 1.53
CA MET A 236 -23.25 14.61 0.22
C MET A 236 -22.91 15.62 -0.87
N TYR A 237 -22.90 16.92 -0.54
CA TYR A 237 -22.40 17.94 -1.46
C TYR A 237 -20.92 17.72 -1.80
N SER A 238 -20.09 17.43 -0.80
CA SER A 238 -18.65 17.13 -0.98
C SER A 238 -18.43 15.82 -1.77
N PHE A 239 -19.33 14.85 -1.64
CA PHE A 239 -19.35 13.67 -2.52
C PHE A 239 -19.66 14.06 -3.98
N GLY A 240 -20.57 15.03 -4.19
CA GLY A 240 -20.84 15.60 -5.50
C GLY A 240 -19.62 16.25 -6.15
N THR A 241 -18.80 16.97 -5.38
CA THR A 241 -17.55 17.54 -5.92
C THR A 241 -16.56 16.44 -6.32
N LEU A 242 -16.48 15.35 -5.56
CA LEU A 242 -15.69 14.17 -5.92
C LEU A 242 -16.18 13.48 -7.19
N LEU A 243 -17.49 13.43 -7.44
CA LEU A 243 -18.02 12.92 -8.70
C LEU A 243 -17.59 13.79 -9.88
N LEU A 244 -17.53 15.12 -9.71
CA LEU A 244 -16.99 16.03 -10.72
C LEU A 244 -15.49 15.81 -10.96
N ASP A 245 -14.72 15.60 -9.89
CA ASP A 245 -13.29 15.27 -9.99
C ASP A 245 -13.10 14.00 -10.83
N LEU A 246 -13.87 12.94 -10.52
CA LEU A 246 -13.82 11.66 -11.25
C LEU A 246 -14.26 11.80 -12.72
N LEU A 247 -15.30 12.58 -13.00
CA LEU A 247 -15.77 12.81 -14.37
C LEU A 247 -14.75 13.58 -15.22
N SER A 248 -14.10 14.58 -14.62
CA SER A 248 -13.29 15.55 -15.37
C SER A 248 -11.78 15.30 -15.33
N GLY A 249 -11.32 14.46 -14.40
CA GLY A 249 -9.88 14.28 -14.12
C GLY A 249 -9.22 15.55 -13.57
N LYS A 250 -10.01 16.52 -13.08
CA LYS A 250 -9.55 17.85 -12.64
C LYS A 250 -10.33 18.31 -11.43
N HIS A 251 -9.72 19.16 -10.60
CA HIS A 251 -10.42 19.76 -9.46
C HIS A 251 -11.18 21.04 -9.87
N ILE A 252 -12.40 20.86 -10.40
CA ILE A 252 -13.21 21.95 -10.98
C ILE A 252 -14.21 22.50 -9.95
N PRO A 253 -14.26 23.83 -9.72
CA PRO A 253 -15.26 24.44 -8.87
C PRO A 253 -16.70 24.07 -9.30
N PRO A 254 -17.59 23.67 -8.38
CA PRO A 254 -18.96 23.27 -8.71
C PRO A 254 -19.75 24.31 -9.50
N SER A 255 -19.53 25.60 -9.26
CA SER A 255 -20.17 26.68 -10.04
C SER A 255 -19.90 26.55 -11.54
N HIS A 256 -18.64 26.35 -11.93
CA HIS A 256 -18.24 26.19 -13.32
C HIS A 256 -18.78 24.89 -13.91
N ALA A 257 -18.74 23.79 -13.15
CA ALA A 257 -19.24 22.51 -13.61
C ALA A 257 -20.76 22.52 -13.82
N LEU A 258 -21.53 23.16 -12.92
CA LEU A 258 -22.98 23.29 -13.05
C LEU A 258 -23.39 24.12 -14.27
N ASP A 259 -22.62 25.16 -14.62
CA ASP A 259 -22.84 25.91 -15.86
C ASP A 259 -22.64 25.02 -17.10
N LEU A 260 -21.57 24.23 -17.15
CA LEU A 260 -21.31 23.27 -18.24
C LEU A 260 -22.43 22.21 -18.36
N ILE A 261 -22.93 21.71 -17.23
CA ILE A 261 -24.04 20.75 -17.19
C ILE A 261 -25.33 21.38 -17.73
N ARG A 262 -25.65 22.60 -17.29
CA ARG A 262 -26.85 23.33 -17.74
C ARG A 262 -26.80 23.60 -19.25
N ASP A 263 -25.63 23.95 -19.77
CA ASP A 263 -25.41 24.24 -21.19
C ASP A 263 -25.28 22.97 -22.04
N ARG A 264 -25.49 21.78 -21.43
CA ARG A 264 -25.36 20.44 -22.04
C ARG A 264 -24.00 20.18 -22.69
N ASN A 265 -22.96 20.85 -22.21
CA ASN A 265 -21.61 20.72 -22.73
C ASN A 265 -20.82 19.66 -21.96
N LEU A 266 -21.35 18.43 -21.96
CA LEU A 266 -20.76 17.31 -21.23
C LEU A 266 -19.36 16.97 -21.75
N GLN A 267 -19.10 17.17 -23.05
CA GLN A 267 -17.81 16.91 -23.66
C GLN A 267 -16.67 17.77 -23.06
N MET A 268 -16.95 19.03 -22.69
CA MET A 268 -15.95 19.87 -22.00
C MET A 268 -15.80 19.53 -20.51
N LEU A 269 -16.81 18.90 -19.90
CA LEU A 269 -16.75 18.47 -18.51
C LEU A 269 -16.00 17.14 -18.36
N THR A 270 -16.22 16.20 -19.28
CA THR A 270 -15.64 14.87 -19.23
C THR A 270 -14.16 14.88 -19.58
N ASP A 271 -13.38 14.09 -18.85
CA ASP A 271 -11.98 13.87 -19.13
C ASP A 271 -11.78 13.27 -20.53
N SER A 272 -10.98 13.93 -21.37
CA SER A 272 -10.65 13.45 -22.71
C SER A 272 -9.97 12.08 -22.70
N CYS A 273 -9.28 11.73 -21.61
CA CYS A 273 -8.65 10.42 -21.47
C CYS A 273 -9.66 9.27 -21.29
N LEU A 274 -10.95 9.56 -21.07
CA LEU A 274 -12.02 8.58 -20.96
C LEU A 274 -12.78 8.36 -22.27
N GLU A 275 -12.36 9.00 -23.36
CA GLU A 275 -13.01 8.84 -24.67
C GLU A 275 -13.04 7.36 -25.08
N GLY A 276 -14.23 6.85 -25.39
CA GLY A 276 -14.47 5.44 -25.74
C GLY A 276 -14.55 4.46 -24.57
N GLN A 277 -14.37 4.90 -23.30
CA GLN A 277 -14.41 4.01 -22.13
C GLN A 277 -15.79 3.89 -21.46
N PHE A 278 -16.74 4.76 -21.80
CA PHE A 278 -18.09 4.74 -21.22
C PHE A 278 -19.16 5.10 -22.25
N SER A 279 -20.39 4.62 -22.03
CA SER A 279 -21.54 4.99 -22.86
C SER A 279 -22.08 6.37 -22.49
N ASN A 280 -22.70 7.07 -23.45
CA ASN A 280 -23.34 8.37 -23.16
C ASN A 280 -24.38 8.27 -22.03
N ASP A 281 -25.06 7.13 -21.91
CA ASP A 281 -26.06 6.89 -20.85
C ASP A 281 -25.39 6.78 -19.47
N ASP A 282 -24.33 5.98 -19.33
CA ASP A 282 -23.58 5.83 -18.08
C ASP A 282 -23.00 7.18 -17.61
N GLY A 283 -22.41 7.94 -18.55
CA GLY A 283 -21.84 9.26 -18.27
C GLY A 283 -22.93 10.27 -17.85
N THR A 284 -24.07 10.26 -18.54
CA THR A 284 -25.22 11.10 -18.20
C THR A 284 -25.76 10.78 -16.81
N GLU A 285 -25.82 9.50 -16.44
CA GLU A 285 -26.32 9.09 -15.14
C GLU A 285 -25.39 9.51 -14.01
N LEU A 286 -24.06 9.41 -14.19
CA LEU A 286 -23.11 9.91 -13.19
C LEU A 286 -23.16 11.44 -13.05
N VAL A 287 -23.34 12.17 -14.16
CA VAL A 287 -23.56 13.63 -14.15
C VAL A 287 -24.87 14.00 -13.42
N ARG A 288 -25.96 13.25 -13.64
CA ARG A 288 -27.21 13.44 -12.90
C ARG A 288 -27.03 13.21 -11.41
N LEU A 289 -26.28 12.18 -11.02
CA LEU A 289 -25.98 11.91 -9.63
C LEU A 289 -25.17 13.05 -9.00
N ALA A 290 -24.12 13.53 -9.67
CA ALA A 290 -23.36 14.70 -9.24
C ALA A 290 -24.25 15.94 -9.08
N SER A 291 -25.14 16.18 -10.04
CA SER A 291 -26.08 17.30 -10.01
C SER A 291 -27.06 17.22 -8.82
N ARG A 292 -27.49 16.01 -8.44
CA ARG A 292 -28.34 15.80 -7.25
C ARG A 292 -27.57 16.02 -5.95
N CYS A 293 -26.31 15.60 -5.88
CA CYS A 293 -25.44 15.86 -4.73
C CYS A 293 -25.17 17.36 -4.55
N LEU A 294 -25.02 18.10 -5.64
CA LEU A 294 -24.68 19.52 -5.66
C LEU A 294 -25.89 20.47 -5.57
N GLN A 295 -27.09 19.94 -5.26
CA GLN A 295 -28.27 20.79 -5.06
C GLN A 295 -28.02 21.84 -3.98
N TYR A 296 -28.52 23.06 -4.25
CA TYR A 296 -28.41 24.17 -3.30
C TYR A 296 -29.12 23.83 -1.98
N GLU A 297 -30.34 23.31 -2.08
CA GLU A 297 -31.15 22.89 -0.94
C GLU A 297 -30.63 21.56 -0.35
N PRO A 298 -30.13 21.54 0.91
CA PRO A 298 -29.52 20.34 1.48
C PRO A 298 -30.44 19.11 1.50
N ARG A 299 -31.74 19.33 1.71
CA ARG A 299 -32.77 18.28 1.78
C ARG A 299 -33.03 17.54 0.46
N GLU A 300 -32.60 18.09 -0.67
CA GLU A 300 -32.78 17.49 -2.00
C GLU A 300 -31.62 16.55 -2.38
N ARG A 301 -30.54 16.59 -1.60
CA ARG A 301 -29.35 15.76 -1.81
C ARG A 301 -29.65 14.31 -1.41
N PRO A 302 -29.12 13.32 -2.14
CA PRO A 302 -29.31 11.90 -1.80
C PRO A 302 -28.61 11.55 -0.48
N ASN A 303 -29.16 10.58 0.24
CA ASN A 303 -28.45 9.96 1.38
C ASN A 303 -27.44 8.89 0.90
N PRO A 304 -26.50 8.43 1.74
CA PRO A 304 -25.48 7.45 1.35
C PRO A 304 -26.05 6.16 0.74
N LYS A 305 -27.13 5.62 1.31
CA LYS A 305 -27.80 4.42 0.78
C LYS A 305 -28.31 4.62 -0.65
N SER A 306 -28.83 5.82 -0.95
CA SER A 306 -29.29 6.19 -2.29
C SER A 306 -28.13 6.34 -3.26
N LEU A 307 -26.96 6.83 -2.81
CA LEU A 307 -25.73 6.86 -3.61
C LEU A 307 -25.27 5.45 -3.99
N VAL A 308 -25.18 4.54 -3.01
CA VAL A 308 -24.82 3.14 -3.25
C VAL A 308 -25.77 2.50 -4.27
N THR A 309 -27.08 2.66 -4.07
CA THR A 309 -28.10 2.13 -4.99
C THR A 309 -27.94 2.67 -6.42
N ALA A 310 -27.61 3.96 -6.56
CA ALA A 310 -27.42 4.58 -7.88
C ALA A 310 -26.11 4.18 -8.56
N LEU A 311 -25.06 3.83 -7.79
CA LEU A 311 -23.72 3.51 -8.31
C LEU A 311 -23.53 2.04 -8.66
N ILE A 312 -24.29 1.12 -8.05
CA ILE A 312 -24.23 -0.32 -8.33
C ILE A 312 -24.46 -0.63 -9.83
N PRO A 313 -25.52 -0.13 -10.49
CA PRO A 313 -25.79 -0.45 -11.89
C PRO A 313 -24.74 0.10 -12.87
N LEU A 314 -23.98 1.11 -12.44
CA LEU A 314 -22.97 1.75 -13.28
C LEU A 314 -21.65 0.96 -13.30
N GLN A 315 -21.39 0.09 -12.33
CA GLN A 315 -20.11 -0.61 -12.20
C GLN A 315 -19.73 -1.38 -13.47
N LYS A 316 -18.44 -1.36 -13.81
CA LYS A 316 -17.84 -2.06 -14.95
C LYS A 316 -16.62 -2.85 -14.47
N GLU A 317 -16.29 -3.92 -15.20
CA GLU A 317 -15.09 -4.73 -14.94
C GLU A 317 -14.97 -5.16 -13.46
N THR A 318 -16.08 -5.57 -12.84
CA THR A 318 -16.13 -5.93 -11.40
C THR A 318 -15.20 -7.09 -11.05
N GLU A 319 -15.01 -8.01 -11.98
CA GLU A 319 -14.13 -9.18 -11.84
C GLU A 319 -12.64 -8.81 -11.96
N VAL A 320 -12.30 -7.64 -12.51
CA VAL A 320 -10.90 -7.21 -12.68
C VAL A 320 -10.37 -6.65 -11.36
N PRO A 321 -9.26 -7.16 -10.82
CA PRO A 321 -8.66 -6.65 -9.58
C PRO A 321 -8.27 -5.17 -9.66
N SER A 322 -8.35 -4.47 -8.52
CA SER A 322 -8.10 -3.02 -8.48
C SER A 322 -6.67 -2.66 -8.89
N HIS A 323 -5.67 -3.45 -8.53
CA HIS A 323 -4.28 -3.23 -8.94
C HIS A 323 -4.09 -3.29 -10.47
N GLU A 324 -4.81 -4.17 -11.18
CA GLU A 324 -4.78 -4.23 -12.66
C GLU A 324 -5.49 -3.03 -13.30
N LEU A 325 -6.62 -2.61 -12.72
CA LEU A 325 -7.31 -1.39 -13.17
C LEU A 325 -6.45 -0.14 -12.96
N MET A 326 -5.70 -0.08 -11.88
CA MET A 326 -4.77 1.00 -11.55
C MET A 326 -3.45 0.92 -12.32
N GLY A 327 -3.14 -0.21 -12.97
CA GLY A 327 -1.83 -0.44 -13.61
C GLY A 327 -0.69 -0.52 -12.61
N ILE A 328 -0.99 -0.81 -11.34
CA ILE A 328 0.00 -1.04 -10.30
C ILE A 328 0.42 -2.50 -10.43
N LYS A 329 1.70 -2.72 -10.77
CA LYS A 329 2.26 -4.07 -10.77
C LYS A 329 2.17 -4.60 -9.34
N HIS A 330 1.29 -5.59 -9.13
CA HIS A 330 1.15 -6.21 -7.82
C HIS A 330 2.51 -6.75 -7.42
N GLY A 331 3.03 -6.29 -6.28
CA GLY A 331 4.24 -6.86 -5.68
C GLY A 331 4.09 -8.32 -5.20
N GLY A 332 3.06 -9.02 -5.68
CA GLY A 332 2.72 -10.42 -5.43
C GLY A 332 2.56 -11.26 -6.71
N GLN A 333 2.68 -10.69 -7.92
CA GLN A 333 3.09 -11.55 -9.05
C GLN A 333 4.58 -11.81 -8.87
N PRO A 334 5.02 -13.08 -8.84
CA PRO A 334 6.44 -13.37 -8.80
C PRO A 334 7.03 -12.73 -10.05
N VAL A 335 7.87 -11.70 -9.85
CA VAL A 335 8.87 -11.38 -10.86
C VAL A 335 9.54 -12.73 -11.14
N PRO A 336 9.57 -13.21 -12.40
CA PRO A 336 10.20 -14.49 -12.69
C PRO A 336 11.60 -14.43 -12.11
N LEU A 337 11.82 -15.21 -11.05
CA LEU A 337 13.09 -15.20 -10.34
C LEU A 337 14.16 -15.66 -11.32
N SER A 338 15.35 -15.07 -11.23
CA SER A 338 16.48 -15.63 -11.95
C SER A 338 16.76 -17.06 -11.47
N PRO A 339 17.54 -17.85 -12.21
CA PRO A 339 17.96 -19.17 -11.73
C PRO A 339 18.56 -19.16 -10.31
N LEU A 340 19.24 -18.05 -9.95
CA LEU A 340 19.78 -17.87 -8.60
C LEU A 340 18.67 -17.61 -7.56
N GLY A 341 17.72 -16.71 -7.88
CA GLY A 341 16.58 -16.44 -7.02
C GLY A 341 15.72 -17.68 -6.79
N GLU A 342 15.47 -18.47 -7.84
CA GLU A 342 14.75 -19.75 -7.72
C GLU A 342 15.49 -20.78 -6.86
N ALA A 343 16.80 -20.89 -7.03
CA ALA A 343 17.62 -21.80 -6.22
C ALA A 343 17.59 -21.40 -4.73
N CYS A 344 17.61 -20.11 -4.44
CA CYS A 344 17.48 -19.60 -3.07
C CYS A 344 16.08 -19.85 -2.48
N LEU A 345 15.02 -19.65 -3.26
CA LEU A 345 13.65 -19.95 -2.85
C LEU A 345 13.45 -21.43 -2.52
N ARG A 346 14.02 -22.33 -3.35
CA ARG A 346 13.92 -23.78 -3.15
C ARG A 346 14.93 -24.34 -2.14
N MET A 347 15.80 -23.50 -1.58
CA MET A 347 16.91 -23.92 -0.73
C MET A 347 17.82 -24.98 -1.40
N ASP A 348 17.98 -24.89 -2.72
CA ASP A 348 18.86 -25.78 -3.49
C ASP A 348 20.31 -25.27 -3.41
N LEU A 349 20.98 -25.59 -2.30
CA LEU A 349 22.35 -25.13 -2.04
C LEU A 349 23.35 -25.60 -3.10
N THR A 350 23.08 -26.72 -3.78
CA THR A 350 23.93 -27.22 -4.86
C THR A 350 23.78 -26.34 -6.10
N ALA A 351 22.56 -25.99 -6.48
CA ALA A 351 22.31 -25.07 -7.58
C ALA A 351 22.88 -23.66 -7.28
N ILE A 352 22.72 -23.15 -6.05
CA ILE A 352 23.32 -21.87 -5.65
C ILE A 352 24.85 -21.93 -5.82
N HIS A 353 25.50 -23.01 -5.35
CA HIS A 353 26.95 -23.20 -5.47
C HIS A 353 27.43 -23.18 -6.94
N GLU A 354 26.77 -23.95 -7.81
CA GLU A 354 27.12 -24.00 -9.24
C GLU A 354 26.92 -22.67 -9.94
N ILE A 355 25.88 -21.92 -9.58
CA ILE A 355 25.63 -20.58 -10.12
C ILE A 355 26.71 -19.60 -9.66
N LEU A 356 27.07 -19.59 -8.37
CA LEU A 356 28.13 -18.73 -7.84
C LEU A 356 29.54 -19.10 -8.36
N GLU A 357 29.76 -20.35 -8.77
CA GLU A 357 30.98 -20.76 -9.47
C GLU A 357 31.01 -20.22 -10.91
N LYS A 358 29.91 -20.37 -11.65
CA LYS A 358 29.78 -19.94 -13.05
C LYS A 358 29.75 -18.43 -13.22
N LEU A 359 29.24 -17.71 -12.22
CA LEU A 359 29.35 -16.26 -12.11
C LEU A 359 30.83 -15.91 -11.85
N GLY A 360 31.64 -15.95 -12.90
CA GLY A 360 32.97 -15.36 -12.89
C GLY A 360 32.81 -13.88 -12.59
N TYR A 361 33.15 -13.47 -11.37
CA TYR A 361 32.93 -12.12 -10.87
C TYR A 361 33.79 -11.10 -11.63
N LYS A 362 33.32 -10.66 -12.80
CA LYS A 362 33.85 -9.47 -13.50
C LYS A 362 33.74 -8.21 -12.62
N ASP A 363 32.86 -8.24 -11.61
CA ASP A 363 32.65 -7.16 -10.65
C ASP A 363 33.89 -6.91 -9.73
N ASP A 364 34.85 -7.84 -9.64
CA ASP A 364 36.13 -7.61 -8.94
C ASP A 364 37.20 -6.92 -9.84
N GLU A 365 37.02 -6.87 -11.17
CA GLU A 365 38.04 -6.32 -12.10
C GLU A 365 38.24 -4.81 -11.97
N GLY A 366 37.23 -4.06 -11.51
CA GLY A 366 37.30 -2.62 -11.28
C GLY A 366 38.03 -2.21 -10.00
N SER A 367 38.35 -3.16 -9.12
CA SER A 367 39.13 -2.90 -7.88
C SER A 367 40.61 -3.28 -8.03
N ALA A 368 40.99 -3.88 -9.16
CA ALA A 368 42.32 -4.38 -9.44
C ALA A 368 43.06 -3.60 -10.55
N THR A 369 42.56 -2.42 -10.97
CA THR A 369 43.24 -1.59 -11.98
C THR A 369 43.99 -0.43 -11.34
N GLU A 370 45.31 -0.48 -11.50
CA GLU A 370 46.35 0.53 -11.23
C GLU A 370 46.68 0.85 -9.77
N LEU A 371 47.58 0.05 -9.18
CA LEU A 371 48.52 0.56 -8.19
C LEU A 371 49.96 0.27 -8.62
N SER A 372 50.73 1.36 -8.69
CA SER A 372 52.11 1.43 -9.17
C SER A 372 53.06 0.46 -8.45
N PHE A 373 54.05 0.00 -9.21
CA PHE A 373 55.04 -1.06 -8.95
C PHE A 373 56.00 -0.85 -7.75
N GLN A 374 55.63 -0.12 -6.68
CA GLN A 374 56.57 0.26 -5.62
C GLN A 374 56.24 -0.10 -4.17
N MET A 375 55.07 -0.67 -3.82
CA MET A 375 54.88 -1.26 -2.47
C MET A 375 53.91 -2.45 -2.47
N TRP A 376 54.27 -3.56 -3.11
CA TRP A 376 53.62 -4.84 -2.84
C TRP A 376 54.20 -5.42 -1.54
N THR A 377 53.49 -5.24 -0.43
CA THR A 377 53.90 -5.81 0.87
C THR A 377 53.65 -7.32 0.91
N ASN A 378 54.49 -8.08 1.62
CA ASN A 378 54.26 -9.52 1.84
C ASN A 378 52.85 -9.82 2.38
N GLN A 379 52.31 -8.93 3.23
CA GLN A 379 50.98 -9.06 3.80
C GLN A 379 49.85 -8.97 2.75
N MET A 380 49.96 -8.09 1.75
CA MET A 380 48.98 -8.03 0.64
C MET A 380 49.06 -9.28 -0.23
N GLN A 381 50.27 -9.78 -0.49
CA GLN A 381 50.49 -11.01 -1.24
C GLN A 381 49.87 -12.22 -0.52
N ASP A 382 50.06 -12.32 0.81
CA ASP A 382 49.48 -13.38 1.63
C ASP A 382 47.96 -13.30 1.67
N THR A 383 47.39 -12.10 1.80
CA THR A 383 45.94 -11.88 1.76
C THR A 383 45.36 -12.36 0.42
N LEU A 384 45.97 -11.99 -0.71
CA LEU A 384 45.53 -12.42 -2.03
C LEU A 384 45.69 -13.94 -2.23
N ASN A 385 46.73 -14.55 -1.65
CA ASN A 385 46.93 -16.00 -1.66
C ASN A 385 45.85 -16.72 -0.86
N SER A 386 45.45 -16.20 0.31
CA SER A 386 44.34 -16.75 1.10
C SER A 386 43.02 -16.69 0.35
N LYS A 387 42.69 -15.57 -0.34
CA LYS A 387 41.52 -15.50 -1.23
C LYS A 387 41.58 -16.57 -2.32
N LYS A 388 42.71 -16.66 -3.04
CA LYS A 388 42.89 -17.66 -4.11
C LYS A 388 42.72 -19.10 -3.61
N LYS A 389 43.28 -19.42 -2.45
CA LYS A 389 43.15 -20.74 -1.83
C LYS A 389 41.70 -21.01 -1.43
N GLY A 390 41.02 -20.04 -0.83
CA GLY A 390 39.59 -20.10 -0.51
C GLY A 390 38.74 -20.35 -1.76
N ASP A 391 39.01 -19.65 -2.86
CA ASP A 391 38.32 -19.81 -4.13
C ASP A 391 38.51 -21.20 -4.75
N VAL A 392 39.70 -21.79 -4.58
CA VAL A 392 39.99 -23.16 -5.01
C VAL A 392 39.23 -24.16 -4.13
N SER A 393 39.30 -24.01 -2.80
CA SER A 393 38.59 -24.89 -1.87
C SER A 393 37.07 -24.83 -2.06
N PHE A 394 36.52 -23.63 -2.27
CA PHE A 394 35.10 -23.42 -2.55
C PHE A 394 34.66 -24.15 -3.83
N ARG A 395 35.44 -24.06 -4.91
CA ARG A 395 35.17 -24.80 -6.17
C ARG A 395 35.17 -26.31 -5.98
N HIS A 396 36.09 -26.83 -5.17
CA HIS A 396 36.16 -28.27 -4.87
C HIS A 396 35.18 -28.72 -3.78
N LYS A 397 34.29 -27.85 -3.30
CA LYS A 397 33.35 -28.10 -2.19
C LYS A 397 34.03 -28.53 -0.88
N ASP A 398 35.30 -28.15 -0.69
CA ASP A 398 35.98 -28.25 0.61
C ASP A 398 35.59 -27.04 1.46
N LEU A 399 34.38 -27.09 2.02
CA LEU A 399 33.73 -25.97 2.70
C LEU A 399 34.53 -25.50 3.92
N LYS A 400 35.10 -26.45 4.68
CA LYS A 400 35.88 -26.12 5.87
C LYS A 400 37.15 -25.35 5.51
N ALA A 401 37.91 -25.84 4.53
CA ALA A 401 39.10 -25.12 4.07
C ALA A 401 38.74 -23.77 3.43
N ALA A 402 37.60 -23.68 2.73
CA ALA A 402 37.10 -22.42 2.17
C ALA A 402 36.81 -21.40 3.29
N ILE A 403 36.06 -21.79 4.32
CA ILE A 403 35.75 -20.93 5.48
C ILE A 403 37.01 -20.46 6.18
N GLU A 404 37.98 -21.34 6.42
CA GLU A 404 39.26 -20.99 7.06
C GLU A 404 40.04 -19.97 6.21
N CYS A 405 40.16 -20.20 4.90
CA CYS A 405 40.91 -19.31 4.01
C CYS A 405 40.22 -17.94 3.85
N TYR A 406 38.90 -17.91 3.73
CA TYR A 406 38.15 -16.64 3.66
C TYR A 406 38.16 -15.88 4.98
N SER A 407 38.16 -16.58 6.12
CA SER A 407 38.30 -15.93 7.42
C SER A 407 39.67 -15.31 7.59
N GLN A 408 40.75 -15.99 7.17
CA GLN A 408 42.08 -15.39 7.12
C GLN A 408 42.15 -14.15 6.23
N PHE A 409 41.47 -14.15 5.08
CA PHE A 409 41.37 -12.95 4.22
C PHE A 409 40.69 -11.78 4.95
N ILE A 410 39.57 -12.06 5.63
CA ILE A 410 38.76 -11.05 6.31
C ILE A 410 39.46 -10.51 7.56
N ASP A 411 40.04 -11.38 8.39
CA ASP A 411 40.69 -11.02 9.65
C ASP A 411 41.92 -10.15 9.45
N VAL A 412 42.64 -10.34 8.35
CA VAL A 412 43.79 -9.49 7.98
C VAL A 412 43.34 -8.08 7.61
N GLY A 413 42.10 -7.89 7.15
CA GLY A 413 41.46 -6.58 6.99
C GLY A 413 42.10 -5.62 5.98
N THR A 414 43.08 -6.09 5.20
CA THR A 414 43.84 -5.24 4.26
C THR A 414 43.07 -4.99 2.95
N MET A 415 42.15 -5.89 2.59
CA MET A 415 41.27 -5.76 1.43
C MET A 415 39.87 -6.24 1.81
N VAL A 416 38.85 -5.61 1.22
CA VAL A 416 37.45 -5.96 1.43
C VAL A 416 36.87 -6.45 0.11
N SER A 417 36.18 -7.58 0.12
CA SER A 417 35.67 -8.19 -1.10
C SER A 417 34.28 -8.79 -0.86
N PRO A 418 33.21 -8.27 -1.49
CA PRO A 418 31.85 -8.77 -1.27
C PRO A 418 31.71 -10.22 -1.76
N THR A 419 32.49 -10.63 -2.75
CA THR A 419 32.53 -12.01 -3.28
C THR A 419 33.08 -13.01 -2.26
N VAL A 420 34.06 -12.61 -1.44
CA VAL A 420 34.59 -13.43 -0.34
C VAL A 420 33.51 -13.66 0.72
N TYR A 421 32.79 -12.61 1.13
CA TYR A 421 31.67 -12.74 2.08
C TYR A 421 30.53 -13.60 1.51
N ALA A 422 30.15 -13.42 0.25
CA ALA A 422 29.11 -14.25 -0.37
C ALA A 422 29.49 -15.74 -0.43
N ARG A 423 30.72 -16.07 -0.82
CA ARG A 423 31.20 -17.47 -0.87
C ARG A 423 31.34 -18.08 0.52
N ARG A 424 31.82 -17.32 1.51
CA ARG A 424 31.88 -17.78 2.90
C ARG A 424 30.48 -17.96 3.49
N SER A 425 29.54 -17.07 3.19
CA SER A 425 28.13 -17.18 3.55
C SER A 425 27.53 -18.51 3.05
N LEU A 426 27.67 -18.82 1.75
CA LEU A 426 27.19 -20.11 1.23
C LEU A 426 27.94 -21.29 1.87
N SER A 427 29.24 -21.17 2.12
CA SER A 427 30.01 -22.23 2.78
C SER A 427 29.50 -22.52 4.20
N HIS A 428 29.15 -21.49 4.96
CA HIS A 428 28.51 -21.60 6.27
C HIS A 428 27.14 -22.27 6.15
N LEU A 429 26.32 -21.85 5.18
CA LEU A 429 24.98 -22.40 4.97
C LEU A 429 25.03 -23.89 4.61
N MET A 430 25.98 -24.29 3.76
CA MET A 430 26.23 -25.69 3.40
C MET A 430 26.88 -26.50 4.55
N SER A 431 27.37 -25.84 5.59
CA SER A 431 27.97 -26.45 6.79
C SER A 431 27.04 -26.38 8.01
N ASP A 432 25.74 -26.15 7.80
CA ASP A 432 24.70 -26.06 8.85
C ASP A 432 24.94 -24.92 9.87
N MET A 433 25.49 -23.79 9.40
CA MET A 433 25.73 -22.57 10.18
C MET A 433 24.95 -21.38 9.59
N PRO A 434 23.60 -21.37 9.67
CA PRO A 434 22.78 -20.40 8.97
C PRO A 434 22.84 -18.98 9.56
N GLN A 435 23.19 -18.82 10.85
CA GLN A 435 23.33 -17.50 11.46
C GLN A 435 24.61 -16.79 11.00
N GLU A 436 25.71 -17.52 10.90
CA GLU A 436 26.99 -17.06 10.36
C GLU A 436 26.86 -16.77 8.86
N ALA A 437 26.09 -17.60 8.13
CA ALA A 437 25.76 -17.36 6.74
C ALA A 437 25.01 -16.04 6.54
N LEU A 438 24.00 -15.77 7.39
CA LEU A 438 23.25 -14.52 7.35
C LEU A 438 24.14 -13.30 7.65
N ASN A 439 25.00 -13.39 8.67
CA ASN A 439 25.91 -12.31 9.03
C ASN A 439 26.82 -11.93 7.86
N ASP A 440 27.39 -12.93 7.17
CA ASP A 440 28.24 -12.70 5.99
C ASP A 440 27.45 -12.12 4.81
N ALA A 441 26.22 -12.58 4.58
CA ALA A 441 25.37 -12.05 3.50
C ALA A 441 24.96 -10.59 3.75
N VAL A 442 24.74 -10.21 5.01
CA VAL A 442 24.53 -8.80 5.40
C VAL A 442 25.79 -7.97 5.20
N GLN A 443 26.96 -8.47 5.60
CA GLN A 443 28.23 -7.76 5.35
C GLN A 443 28.51 -7.57 3.86
N ALA A 444 28.23 -8.58 3.02
CA ALA A 444 28.36 -8.47 1.57
C ALA A 444 27.48 -7.33 1.00
N GLN A 445 26.27 -7.15 1.53
CA GLN A 445 25.37 -6.06 1.12
C GLN A 445 25.84 -4.69 1.63
N VAL A 446 26.41 -4.61 2.84
CA VAL A 446 27.02 -3.37 3.35
C VAL A 446 28.16 -2.91 2.44
N ILE A 447 28.98 -3.85 1.96
CA ILE A 447 30.10 -3.56 1.06
C ILE A 447 29.60 -3.19 -0.34
N SER A 448 28.56 -3.85 -0.84
CA SER A 448 27.98 -3.58 -2.16
C SER A 448 26.44 -3.49 -2.09
N PRO A 449 25.89 -2.30 -1.79
CA PRO A 449 24.45 -2.12 -1.52
C PRO A 449 23.53 -2.44 -2.70
N VAL A 450 24.06 -2.37 -3.92
CA VAL A 450 23.31 -2.63 -5.17
C VAL A 450 23.43 -4.08 -5.66
N TRP A 451 24.03 -4.97 -4.86
CA TRP A 451 24.38 -6.32 -5.29
C TRP A 451 23.31 -7.35 -4.92
N HIS A 452 22.52 -7.76 -5.92
CA HIS A 452 21.41 -8.70 -5.78
C HIS A 452 21.80 -10.07 -5.18
N ILE A 453 23.03 -10.55 -5.42
CA ILE A 453 23.53 -11.84 -4.89
C ILE A 453 23.53 -11.84 -3.36
N ALA A 454 23.89 -10.72 -2.72
CA ALA A 454 23.88 -10.62 -1.26
C ALA A 454 22.47 -10.76 -0.70
N SER A 455 21.48 -10.10 -1.32
CA SER A 455 20.06 -10.21 -0.94
C SER A 455 19.51 -11.63 -1.11
N TYR A 456 19.88 -12.33 -2.20
CA TYR A 456 19.48 -13.72 -2.38
C TYR A 456 20.10 -14.67 -1.35
N LEU A 457 21.37 -14.48 -0.98
CA LEU A 457 22.01 -15.27 0.08
C LEU A 457 21.43 -14.97 1.47
N GLN A 458 21.01 -13.74 1.74
CA GLN A 458 20.25 -13.42 2.94
C GLN A 458 18.92 -14.17 2.96
N ALA A 459 18.19 -14.20 1.84
CA ALA A 459 16.94 -14.94 1.74
C ALA A 459 17.15 -16.44 2.04
N ALA A 460 18.15 -17.07 1.42
CA ALA A 460 18.48 -18.48 1.68
C ALA A 460 18.86 -18.74 3.17
N SER A 461 19.64 -17.84 3.77
CA SER A 461 20.01 -17.94 5.19
C SER A 461 18.80 -17.78 6.11
N LEU A 462 17.88 -16.86 5.79
CA LEU A 462 16.65 -16.63 6.54
C LEU A 462 15.65 -17.79 6.42
N PHE A 463 15.54 -18.42 5.24
CA PHE A 463 14.77 -19.65 5.06
C PHE A 463 15.32 -20.78 5.93
N ALA A 464 16.65 -20.96 5.97
CA ALA A 464 17.29 -21.96 6.85
C ALA A 464 17.03 -21.69 8.34
N LEU A 465 16.85 -20.43 8.74
CA LEU A 465 16.50 -20.02 10.10
C LEU A 465 14.98 -20.10 10.41
N GLY A 466 14.13 -20.50 9.45
CA GLY A 466 12.68 -20.54 9.61
C GLY A 466 12.01 -19.16 9.63
N ARG A 467 12.68 -18.11 9.16
CA ARG A 467 12.18 -16.72 9.12
C ARG A 467 11.55 -16.39 7.77
N GLU A 468 10.48 -17.11 7.42
CA GLU A 468 9.89 -17.11 6.06
C GLU A 468 9.50 -15.71 5.55
N ASN A 469 8.86 -14.88 6.38
CA ASN A 469 8.43 -13.54 5.97
C ASN A 469 9.62 -12.65 5.60
N GLU A 470 10.70 -12.71 6.37
CA GLU A 470 11.91 -11.93 6.12
C GLU A 470 12.68 -12.47 4.91
N ALA A 471 12.68 -13.79 4.74
CA ALA A 471 13.26 -14.44 3.57
C ALA A 471 12.55 -14.02 2.29
N GLN A 472 11.22 -13.95 2.28
CA GLN A 472 10.45 -13.47 1.13
C GLN A 472 10.72 -11.99 0.81
N ILE A 473 10.90 -11.14 1.84
CA ILE A 473 11.30 -9.74 1.65
C ILE A 473 12.68 -9.66 1.00
N ALA A 474 13.68 -10.36 1.54
CA ALA A 474 15.04 -10.38 0.99
C ALA A 474 15.09 -10.94 -0.44
N LEU A 475 14.26 -11.94 -0.75
CA LEU A 475 14.13 -12.51 -2.08
C LEU A 475 13.56 -11.49 -3.08
N LYS A 476 12.54 -10.74 -2.67
CA LYS A 476 11.95 -9.67 -3.48
C LYS A 476 12.91 -8.51 -3.69
N GLU A 477 13.66 -8.11 -2.67
CA GLU A 477 14.72 -7.11 -2.79
C GLU A 477 15.81 -7.54 -3.78
N GLY A 478 16.26 -8.79 -3.71
CA GLY A 478 17.22 -9.35 -4.65
C GLY A 478 16.73 -9.27 -6.10
N SER A 479 15.47 -9.64 -6.34
CA SER A 479 14.86 -9.56 -7.67
C SER A 479 14.80 -8.13 -8.22
N ILE A 480 14.44 -7.16 -7.39
CA ILE A 480 14.41 -5.74 -7.78
C ILE A 480 15.82 -5.22 -8.12
N LEU A 481 16.83 -5.59 -7.33
CA LEU A 481 18.22 -5.19 -7.58
C LEU A 481 18.78 -5.81 -8.86
N GLU A 482 18.41 -7.06 -9.16
CA GLU A 482 18.83 -7.76 -10.36
C GLU A 482 18.22 -7.16 -11.62
N GLU A 483 16.93 -6.83 -11.61
CA GLU A 483 16.24 -6.14 -12.72
C GLU A 483 16.87 -4.76 -13.00
N LYS A 484 17.21 -4.01 -11.94
CA LYS A 484 17.94 -2.74 -12.06
C LYS A 484 19.32 -2.94 -12.72
N LYS A 485 20.08 -3.98 -12.32
CA LYS A 485 21.38 -4.27 -12.95
C LYS A 485 21.24 -4.58 -14.44
N ASN A 486 20.25 -5.38 -14.81
CA ASN A 486 19.99 -5.81 -16.19
C ASN A 486 19.46 -4.69 -17.10
N THR A 487 18.84 -3.65 -16.54
CA THR A 487 18.37 -2.49 -17.31
C THR A 487 19.45 -1.42 -17.50
N THR A 488 20.50 -1.42 -16.67
CA THR A 488 21.65 -0.52 -16.77
C THR A 488 22.88 -1.11 -17.46
N SER A 489 22.87 -2.41 -17.76
CA SER A 489 23.93 -3.13 -18.51
C SER A 489 23.57 -3.19 -19.99
#